data_AF-A0A2A6MJN8-F1
#
_entry.id   AF-A0A2A6MJN8-F1
#
_cell.length_a   1.000
_cell.length_b   1.000
_cell.length_c   1.000
_cell.angle_alpha   90.00
_cell.angle_beta   90.00
_cell.angle_gamma   90.00
#
_symmetry.space_group_name_H-M   'P 1'
#
loop_
_entity.id
_entity.type
_entity.pdbx_description
1 polymer ?
#
loop_
_entity_poly.entity_id
_entity_poly.type
_entity_poly.pdbx_seq_one_letter_code
_entity_poly.pdbx_strand_id
1 'polypeptide(L)'
;MEGSVATLTVSDSYGLDMSDFDFSSLFYADSYTRTSTTFTANYGSWADQFRGSGFRYDSGGVPTAGTVSSYAILYNGSRMAEVSGISIAVTTIVEAAKTDWTYDDEAIIQNALRGNDVIKGGDLTNFLWGYAGDDKIHGGESWDQLHGGDGNDTLHGGADYDDLWGDNGNDTLYGGTYGDSLAGGDGNDTLIGGEGQDDLNGGAGSDTASYADATEGVFTSLIDGGTHQFDDAYMDRYTFIENLTGSSFADQLYGDTGNNVLSGEKGDDRLFGDYGNDTLVGGAGADWIYGGRGADTASYANASTGVVASLVNPSSNTNDAAGDSYDLIENLLGSRYVDVLIGNHVDNTLNGGDGNDNLLGGAGADKLYGGNGIDSASYAKATAGVVVNIGNTSVNVGEAVGDIYSSIENLIGSSYADQLHGSTEANSLVGGGGNDLLSGNRGNDWIYGGAGTDRLYGGAHADRFVFKALSESAGATFDTIFDFLPSEQDRIDLSAIDAGTTSAGNQAFSFVGTAAFKGVAGELRYEKLASDTYIYADVNGDKVADLKIHLDDAVTLTKDYFLL
;
A
#
# COMPACT_ATOMS: atom_id res chain seq x y z
N MET A 1 16.36 18.28 -18.42
CA MET A 1 17.65 18.72 -17.85
C MET A 1 17.27 19.23 -16.49
N GLU A 2 17.51 18.44 -15.43
CA GLU A 2 17.30 18.92 -14.06
C GLU A 2 18.05 20.26 -13.91
N GLY A 3 17.35 21.28 -13.40
CA GLY A 3 17.97 22.54 -13.02
C GLY A 3 19.11 22.31 -12.02
N SER A 4 20.06 23.23 -11.96
CA SER A 4 21.04 23.21 -10.87
C SER A 4 20.31 23.50 -9.56
N VAL A 5 20.49 22.65 -8.54
CA VAL A 5 20.00 22.92 -7.18
C VAL A 5 20.63 24.21 -6.65
N ALA A 6 19.79 25.22 -6.48
CA ALA A 6 20.10 26.50 -5.91
C ALA A 6 19.64 26.56 -4.44
N THR A 7 20.16 27.54 -3.73
CA THR A 7 19.74 27.84 -2.36
C THR A 7 19.61 29.33 -2.19
N LEU A 8 18.41 29.78 -1.82
CA LEU A 8 18.14 31.13 -1.34
C LEU A 8 18.14 31.11 0.19
N THR A 9 18.87 32.01 0.82
CA THR A 9 18.84 32.17 2.28
C THR A 9 18.81 33.64 2.65
N VAL A 10 17.79 34.01 3.42
CA VAL A 10 17.68 35.27 4.14
C VAL A 10 18.28 35.10 5.53
N SER A 11 18.98 36.12 6.02
CA SER A 11 19.58 36.08 7.35
C SER A 11 18.55 36.49 8.39
N ASP A 12 18.69 35.91 9.58
CA ASP A 12 17.93 36.25 10.78
C ASP A 12 17.87 37.78 10.96
N SER A 13 16.73 38.31 11.42
CA SER A 13 16.38 39.75 11.49
C SER A 13 16.03 40.48 10.17
N TYR A 14 15.90 39.78 9.04
CA TYR A 14 15.46 40.37 7.77
C TYR A 14 14.31 39.57 7.16
N GLY A 15 13.59 40.21 6.24
CA GLY A 15 12.63 39.58 5.34
C GLY A 15 13.02 39.87 3.89
N LEU A 16 12.46 39.13 2.94
CA LEU A 16 12.71 39.28 1.52
C LEU A 16 11.41 39.27 0.73
N ASP A 17 11.20 40.27 -0.13
CA ASP A 17 10.22 40.20 -1.21
C ASP A 17 10.94 39.86 -2.51
N MET A 18 10.72 38.65 -3.05
CA MET A 18 11.37 38.25 -4.30
C MET A 18 10.79 38.96 -5.53
N SER A 19 9.61 39.58 -5.44
CA SER A 19 9.05 40.40 -6.53
C SER A 19 9.78 41.75 -6.68
N ASP A 20 10.50 42.17 -5.63
CA ASP A 20 11.30 43.40 -5.59
C ASP A 20 12.73 43.22 -6.14
N PHE A 21 13.09 42.05 -6.68
CA PHE A 21 14.38 41.90 -7.36
C PHE A 21 14.46 42.82 -8.58
N ASP A 22 15.30 43.85 -8.47
CA ASP A 22 15.50 44.88 -9.50
C ASP A 22 17.00 45.12 -9.71
N PHE A 23 17.49 44.84 -10.92
CA PHE A 23 18.87 45.09 -11.32
C PHE A 23 19.03 46.41 -12.10
N SER A 24 17.95 47.16 -12.36
CA SER A 24 17.97 48.42 -13.11
C SER A 24 18.91 49.46 -12.47
N SER A 25 19.08 49.41 -11.14
CA SER A 25 19.96 50.31 -10.41
C SER A 25 21.45 49.98 -10.55
N LEU A 26 21.81 48.85 -11.18
CA LEU A 26 23.18 48.29 -11.19
C LEU A 26 24.24 49.25 -11.71
N PHE A 27 23.88 50.16 -12.62
CA PHE A 27 24.81 51.13 -13.22
C PHE A 27 24.80 52.52 -12.56
N TYR A 28 23.97 52.72 -11.55
CA TYR A 28 23.80 53.99 -10.83
C TYR A 28 24.40 53.99 -9.42
N ALA A 29 25.20 52.98 -9.08
CA ALA A 29 25.81 52.83 -7.75
C ALA A 29 26.87 53.91 -7.42
N ASP A 30 27.01 54.22 -6.14
CA ASP A 30 27.99 55.17 -5.61
C ASP A 30 29.44 54.71 -5.85
N SER A 31 29.66 53.39 -5.78
CA SER A 31 30.98 52.79 -6.00
C SER A 31 30.89 51.31 -6.37
N TYR A 32 31.97 50.79 -6.96
CA TYR A 32 32.02 49.42 -7.46
C TYR A 32 33.28 48.68 -7.00
N THR A 33 33.12 47.42 -6.59
CA THR A 33 34.22 46.47 -6.39
C THR A 33 34.24 45.49 -7.55
N ARG A 34 35.41 45.34 -8.20
CA ARG A 34 35.55 44.53 -9.42
C ARG A 34 36.80 43.65 -9.34
N THR A 35 36.61 42.35 -9.38
CA THR A 35 37.68 41.34 -9.47
C THR A 35 37.30 40.28 -10.49
N SER A 36 38.18 39.31 -10.76
CA SER A 36 37.89 38.18 -11.64
C SER A 36 36.81 37.22 -11.10
N THR A 37 36.38 37.41 -9.84
CA THR A 37 35.41 36.54 -9.14
C THR A 37 34.29 37.30 -8.45
N THR A 38 34.31 38.64 -8.46
CA THR A 38 33.34 39.46 -7.73
C THR A 38 33.06 40.75 -8.48
N PHE A 39 31.77 41.05 -8.62
CA PHE A 39 31.26 42.35 -9.02
C PHE A 39 30.30 42.83 -7.92
N THR A 40 30.55 44.00 -7.33
CA THR A 40 29.69 44.57 -6.30
C THR A 40 29.36 46.01 -6.62
N ALA A 41 28.08 46.36 -6.64
CA ALA A 41 27.57 47.71 -6.78
C ALA A 41 27.10 48.19 -5.39
N ASN A 42 27.58 49.36 -4.91
CA ASN A 42 27.30 49.86 -3.56
C ASN A 42 26.47 51.16 -3.61
N TYR A 43 25.40 51.22 -2.81
CA TYR A 43 24.41 52.30 -2.71
C TYR A 43 24.35 52.82 -1.26
N GLY A 44 25.48 53.30 -0.75
CA GLY A 44 25.63 53.65 0.66
C GLY A 44 25.63 52.43 1.58
N SER A 45 24.53 52.20 2.30
CA SER A 45 24.38 51.06 3.21
C SER A 45 24.00 49.76 2.50
N TRP A 46 23.52 49.82 1.27
CA TRP A 46 23.12 48.65 0.49
C TRP A 46 24.17 48.28 -0.54
N ALA A 47 24.28 47.00 -0.88
CA ALA A 47 25.08 46.57 -2.01
C ALA A 47 24.57 45.28 -2.66
N ASP A 48 24.59 45.26 -3.99
CA ASP A 48 24.36 44.06 -4.80
C ASP A 48 25.70 43.41 -5.09
N GLN A 49 25.87 42.17 -4.64
CA GLN A 49 27.11 41.42 -4.81
C GLN A 49 26.90 40.17 -5.64
N PHE A 50 27.54 40.15 -6.82
CA PHE A 50 27.63 38.99 -7.68
C PHE A 50 28.99 38.33 -7.48
N ARG A 51 29.00 37.05 -7.13
CA ARG A 51 30.20 36.21 -7.08
C ARG A 51 30.15 35.18 -8.18
N GLY A 52 31.32 34.77 -8.65
CA GLY A 52 31.40 33.89 -9.79
C GLY A 52 32.82 33.62 -10.26
N SER A 53 32.93 33.23 -11.52
CA SER A 53 34.20 32.93 -12.17
C SER A 53 34.32 33.60 -13.53
N GLY A 54 35.55 33.96 -13.89
CA GLY A 54 35.87 34.45 -15.22
C GLY A 54 35.35 35.85 -15.54
N PHE A 55 35.03 36.67 -14.52
CA PHE A 55 34.56 38.03 -14.74
C PHE A 55 35.58 38.88 -15.49
N ARG A 56 35.14 39.52 -16.57
CA ARG A 56 35.88 40.50 -17.36
C ARG A 56 35.05 41.77 -17.50
N TYR A 57 35.72 42.91 -17.61
CA TYR A 57 35.07 44.22 -17.64
C TYR A 57 35.52 45.01 -18.87
N ASP A 58 34.63 45.85 -19.40
CA ASP A 58 35.00 46.82 -20.42
C ASP A 58 35.74 48.04 -19.82
N SER A 59 36.03 49.05 -20.67
CA SER A 59 36.67 50.29 -20.22
C SER A 59 35.83 51.15 -19.28
N GLY A 60 34.51 50.95 -19.27
CA GLY A 60 33.56 51.59 -18.35
C GLY A 60 33.38 50.82 -17.03
N GLY A 61 33.99 49.63 -16.91
CA GLY A 61 33.85 48.77 -15.74
C GLY A 61 32.56 47.94 -15.73
N VAL A 62 31.86 47.83 -16.86
CA VAL A 62 30.68 46.97 -17.03
C VAL A 62 31.13 45.53 -17.27
N PRO A 63 30.56 44.53 -16.58
CA PRO A 63 30.86 43.12 -16.85
C PRO A 63 30.54 42.74 -18.31
N THR A 64 31.45 42.05 -18.98
CA THR A 64 31.31 41.65 -20.40
C THR A 64 31.42 40.15 -20.62
N ALA A 65 31.91 39.40 -19.64
CA ALA A 65 32.00 37.94 -19.68
C ALA A 65 32.16 37.37 -18.27
N GLY A 66 31.77 36.11 -18.10
CA GLY A 66 31.91 35.32 -16.89
C GLY A 66 30.58 34.76 -16.39
N THR A 67 30.65 33.89 -15.39
CA THR A 67 29.50 33.15 -14.86
C THR A 67 29.31 33.50 -13.39
N VAL A 68 28.12 33.95 -13.04
CA VAL A 68 27.65 34.20 -11.68
C VAL A 68 27.26 32.88 -11.04
N SER A 69 27.82 32.61 -9.86
CA SER A 69 27.54 31.43 -9.03
C SER A 69 26.82 31.75 -7.72
N SER A 70 26.84 33.02 -7.30
CA SER A 70 25.93 33.52 -6.27
C SER A 70 25.65 35.01 -6.45
N TYR A 71 24.47 35.42 -6.00
CA TYR A 71 24.03 36.80 -5.91
C TYR A 71 23.58 37.07 -4.47
N ALA A 72 24.04 38.17 -3.88
CA ALA A 72 23.72 38.54 -2.51
C ALA A 72 23.36 40.01 -2.40
N ILE A 73 22.31 40.29 -1.63
CA ILE A 73 21.96 41.64 -1.16
C ILE A 73 22.64 41.84 0.19
N LEU A 74 23.42 42.91 0.32
CA LEU A 74 24.13 43.26 1.54
C LEU A 74 23.55 44.53 2.16
N TYR A 75 23.40 44.53 3.49
CA TYR A 75 23.08 45.71 4.29
C TYR A 75 24.16 45.97 5.34
N ASN A 76 24.75 47.17 5.32
CA ASN A 76 25.90 47.57 6.14
C ASN A 76 27.08 46.57 6.07
N GLY A 77 27.24 45.90 4.91
CA GLY A 77 28.29 44.91 4.68
C GLY A 77 27.99 43.50 5.22
N SER A 78 26.87 43.30 5.91
CA SER A 78 26.35 41.98 6.26
C SER A 78 25.46 41.46 5.15
N ARG A 79 25.44 40.14 4.95
CA ARG A 79 24.55 39.49 4.01
C ARG A 79 23.14 39.53 4.56
N MET A 80 22.22 40.07 3.79
CA MET A 80 20.79 40.07 4.10
C MET A 80 20.16 38.85 3.43
N ALA A 81 20.31 38.73 2.11
CA ALA A 81 19.87 37.57 1.34
C ALA A 81 20.99 37.09 0.41
N GLU A 82 21.05 35.78 0.12
CA GLU A 82 21.89 35.23 -0.94
C GLU A 82 21.21 34.08 -1.67
N VAL A 83 21.24 34.17 -3.00
CA VAL A 83 20.96 33.09 -3.92
C VAL A 83 22.30 32.48 -4.34
N SER A 84 22.50 31.20 -4.08
CA SER A 84 23.73 30.46 -4.36
C SER A 84 23.46 29.16 -5.12
N GLY A 85 24.49 28.55 -5.71
CA GLY A 85 24.33 27.34 -6.52
C GLY A 85 23.86 27.59 -7.96
N ILE A 86 23.66 28.87 -8.31
CA ILE A 86 23.19 29.30 -9.63
C ILE A 86 24.31 29.26 -10.68
N SER A 87 23.94 29.30 -11.96
CA SER A 87 24.88 29.37 -13.07
C SER A 87 24.35 30.29 -14.17
N ILE A 88 24.56 31.59 -14.00
CA ILE A 88 24.02 32.62 -14.88
C ILE A 88 25.16 33.36 -15.57
N ALA A 89 25.06 33.59 -16.87
CA ALA A 89 26.01 34.45 -17.56
C ALA A 89 25.87 35.88 -17.03
N VAL A 90 26.96 36.52 -16.58
CA VAL A 90 26.91 37.89 -16.06
C VAL A 90 26.39 38.90 -17.09
N THR A 91 26.51 38.57 -18.38
CA THR A 91 25.95 39.36 -19.48
C THR A 91 24.43 39.38 -19.45
N THR A 92 23.76 38.32 -18.99
CA THR A 92 22.29 38.29 -18.88
C THR A 92 21.81 39.34 -17.87
N ILE A 93 22.44 39.39 -16.69
CA ILE A 93 22.16 40.40 -15.65
C ILE A 93 22.47 41.81 -16.17
N VAL A 94 23.58 41.98 -16.88
CA VAL A 94 23.94 43.27 -17.49
C VAL A 94 22.95 43.72 -18.55
N GLU A 95 22.32 42.81 -19.30
CA GLU A 95 21.28 43.19 -20.26
C GLU A 95 19.98 43.59 -19.57
N ALA A 96 19.55 42.87 -18.53
CA ALA A 96 18.34 43.22 -17.77
C ALA A 96 18.48 44.58 -17.06
N ALA A 97 19.62 44.82 -16.42
CA ALA A 97 19.96 46.10 -15.77
C ALA A 97 20.00 47.34 -16.69
N LYS A 98 19.82 47.20 -18.00
CA LYS A 98 19.71 48.33 -18.94
C LYS A 98 18.28 48.80 -19.15
N THR A 99 17.32 48.02 -18.67
CA THR A 99 15.91 48.36 -18.72
C THR A 99 15.46 48.85 -17.36
N ASP A 100 14.29 49.50 -17.29
CA ASP A 100 13.67 49.91 -16.03
C ASP A 100 12.52 48.94 -15.65
N TRP A 101 12.47 47.76 -16.28
CA TRP A 101 11.41 46.77 -16.06
C TRP A 101 11.91 45.78 -15.01
N THR A 102 11.05 45.40 -14.07
CA THR A 102 11.38 44.37 -13.08
C THR A 102 11.17 42.96 -13.63
N TYR A 103 10.41 42.80 -14.72
CA TYR A 103 10.05 41.50 -15.28
C TYR A 103 11.24 40.71 -15.84
N ASP A 104 12.19 41.38 -16.49
CA ASP A 104 13.41 40.74 -16.98
C ASP A 104 14.41 40.42 -15.87
N ASP A 105 14.37 41.16 -14.76
CA ASP A 105 15.15 40.86 -13.56
C ASP A 105 14.57 39.65 -12.81
N GLU A 106 13.26 39.63 -12.59
CA GLU A 106 12.52 38.49 -12.02
C GLU A 106 12.74 37.23 -12.87
N ALA A 107 12.67 37.33 -14.20
CA ALA A 107 12.93 36.21 -15.10
C ALA A 107 14.34 35.63 -14.95
N ILE A 108 15.33 36.42 -14.53
CA ILE A 108 16.67 35.89 -14.22
C ILE A 108 16.63 35.03 -12.97
N ILE A 109 15.94 35.48 -11.91
CA ILE A 109 15.80 34.76 -10.66
C ILE A 109 14.97 33.48 -10.86
N GLN A 110 13.84 33.56 -11.57
CA GLN A 110 13.06 32.41 -12.00
C GLN A 110 13.92 31.36 -12.72
N ASN A 111 14.74 31.79 -13.68
CA ASN A 111 15.62 30.84 -14.37
C ASN A 111 16.74 30.28 -13.49
N ALA A 112 17.10 31.00 -12.43
CA ALA A 112 18.11 30.58 -11.46
C ALA A 112 17.55 29.54 -10.48
N LEU A 113 16.26 29.68 -10.16
CA LEU A 113 15.47 28.85 -9.25
C LEU A 113 14.45 28.04 -10.05
N ARG A 114 14.92 27.17 -10.94
CA ARG A 114 14.05 26.35 -11.82
C ARG A 114 14.23 24.85 -11.59
N GLY A 115 15.03 24.51 -10.58
CA GLY A 115 15.34 23.14 -10.21
C GLY A 115 14.74 22.86 -8.86
N ASN A 116 15.11 21.73 -8.28
CA ASN A 116 14.65 21.37 -6.95
C ASN A 116 15.49 22.14 -5.93
N ASP A 117 14.99 23.28 -5.48
CA ASP A 117 15.74 24.31 -4.78
C ASP A 117 15.36 24.37 -3.29
N VAL A 118 16.18 25.10 -2.52
CA VAL A 118 15.93 25.32 -1.09
C VAL A 118 15.88 26.80 -0.79
N ILE A 119 14.74 27.27 -0.32
CA ILE A 119 14.47 28.68 -0.04
C ILE A 119 14.20 28.82 1.46
N LYS A 120 14.93 29.73 2.10
CA LYS A 120 14.81 29.98 3.54
C LYS A 120 14.66 31.47 3.78
N GLY A 121 13.49 31.88 4.25
CA GLY A 121 13.22 33.21 4.79
C GLY A 121 13.91 33.46 6.12
N GLY A 122 13.80 34.70 6.59
CA GLY A 122 14.29 35.13 7.89
C GLY A 122 13.13 35.55 8.79
N ASP A 123 13.44 36.07 9.98
CA ASP A 123 12.43 36.32 11.03
C ASP A 123 11.38 37.42 10.75
N LEU A 124 11.46 38.11 9.60
CA LEU A 124 10.47 39.14 9.21
C LEU A 124 9.78 38.67 7.94
N THR A 125 8.56 39.17 7.70
CA THR A 125 7.75 38.91 6.51
C THR A 125 8.54 38.72 5.21
N ASN A 126 8.32 37.57 4.60
CA ASN A 126 8.91 37.11 3.36
C ASN A 126 7.83 36.86 2.32
N PHE A 127 8.15 37.15 1.05
CA PHE A 127 7.36 36.77 -0.12
C PHE A 127 8.27 35.92 -1.01
N LEU A 128 8.04 34.60 -1.01
CA LEU A 128 8.96 33.60 -1.54
C LEU A 128 8.29 32.74 -2.62
N TRP A 129 9.03 32.41 -3.67
CA TRP A 129 8.58 31.58 -4.80
C TRP A 129 9.62 30.50 -5.14
N GLY A 130 9.19 29.24 -5.21
CA GLY A 130 9.97 28.10 -5.72
C GLY A 130 10.09 28.08 -7.24
N TYR A 131 9.00 28.48 -7.91
CA TYR A 131 8.81 28.53 -9.36
C TYR A 131 8.67 27.17 -10.02
N ALA A 132 9.74 26.40 -10.22
CA ALA A 132 9.65 25.12 -10.91
C ALA A 132 10.67 24.14 -10.36
N GLY A 133 10.31 22.86 -10.29
CA GLY A 133 11.08 21.83 -9.60
C GLY A 133 10.43 21.49 -8.26
N ASP A 134 10.88 20.40 -7.63
CA ASP A 134 10.36 20.01 -6.31
C ASP A 134 11.15 20.78 -5.22
N ASP A 135 10.58 21.88 -4.75
CA ASP A 135 11.20 22.88 -3.90
C ASP A 135 10.95 22.67 -2.41
N LYS A 136 11.84 23.24 -1.58
CA LYS A 136 11.65 23.34 -0.14
C LYS A 136 11.70 24.79 0.31
N ILE A 137 10.58 25.29 0.79
CA ILE A 137 10.43 26.69 1.19
C ILE A 137 10.11 26.76 2.67
N HIS A 138 10.84 27.60 3.39
CA HIS A 138 10.58 27.91 4.79
C HIS A 138 10.43 29.43 4.94
N GLY A 139 9.30 29.89 5.46
CA GLY A 139 9.02 31.30 5.75
C GLY A 139 9.83 31.78 6.96
N GLY A 140 9.57 31.19 8.12
CA GLY A 140 10.30 31.46 9.35
C GLY A 140 9.39 31.97 10.45
N GLU A 141 9.54 33.25 10.80
CA GLU A 141 8.73 33.92 11.82
C GLU A 141 8.07 35.13 11.17
N SER A 142 6.99 35.64 11.77
CA SER A 142 6.13 36.67 11.18
C SER A 142 5.31 36.16 10.00
N TRP A 143 4.33 36.96 9.58
CA TRP A 143 3.48 36.64 8.44
C TRP A 143 4.30 36.54 7.14
N ASP A 144 4.23 35.39 6.49
CA ASP A 144 4.91 35.05 5.24
C ASP A 144 3.93 34.66 4.13
N GLN A 145 4.35 34.86 2.88
CA GLN A 145 3.66 34.38 1.68
C GLN A 145 4.58 33.45 0.89
N LEU A 146 4.18 32.20 0.73
CA LEU A 146 4.97 31.15 0.10
C LEU A 146 4.24 30.56 -1.10
N HIS A 147 4.91 30.48 -2.24
CA HIS A 147 4.43 29.83 -3.46
C HIS A 147 5.40 28.72 -3.88
N GLY A 148 4.92 27.48 -4.00
CA GLY A 148 5.68 26.35 -4.51
C GLY A 148 5.98 26.53 -6.00
N GLY A 149 4.94 26.49 -6.82
CA GLY A 149 5.03 26.65 -8.27
C GLY A 149 4.76 25.33 -8.98
N ASP A 150 5.56 24.99 -9.99
CA ASP A 150 5.45 23.70 -10.70
C ASP A 150 6.35 22.65 -10.03
N GLY A 151 5.79 21.63 -9.38
CA GLY A 151 6.58 20.58 -8.74
C GLY A 151 5.85 19.95 -7.56
N ASN A 152 6.45 18.96 -6.92
CA ASN A 152 5.93 18.45 -5.64
C ASN A 152 6.69 19.15 -4.51
N ASP A 153 6.14 20.25 -4.04
CA ASP A 153 6.82 21.20 -3.17
C ASP A 153 6.57 20.89 -1.68
N THR A 154 7.48 21.36 -0.85
CA THR A 154 7.31 21.35 0.61
C THR A 154 7.43 22.76 1.15
N LEU A 155 6.32 23.30 1.67
CA LEU A 155 6.23 24.65 2.20
C LEU A 155 6.02 24.60 3.72
N HIS A 156 6.78 25.41 4.45
CA HIS A 156 6.61 25.61 5.88
C HIS A 156 6.45 27.11 6.16
N GLY A 157 5.29 27.56 6.62
CA GLY A 157 5.04 28.93 7.06
C GLY A 157 5.90 29.26 8.26
N GLY A 158 5.62 28.59 9.38
CA GLY A 158 6.40 28.67 10.60
C GLY A 158 5.59 29.27 11.74
N ALA A 159 5.97 30.46 12.19
CA ALA A 159 5.29 31.13 13.29
C ALA A 159 4.57 32.39 12.84
N ASP A 160 3.45 32.67 13.50
CA ASP A 160 2.46 33.70 13.12
C ASP A 160 1.59 33.24 11.93
N TYR A 161 0.71 34.12 11.47
CA TYR A 161 -0.27 33.82 10.42
C TYR A 161 0.44 33.77 9.08
N ASP A 162 0.31 32.70 8.30
CA ASP A 162 0.99 32.54 7.00
C ASP A 162 0.02 32.23 5.85
N ASP A 163 0.37 32.65 4.63
CA ASP A 163 -0.34 32.25 3.41
C ASP A 163 0.56 31.33 2.55
N LEU A 164 0.12 30.10 2.31
CA LEU A 164 0.85 29.09 1.55
C LEU A 164 0.05 28.64 0.32
N TRP A 165 0.72 28.58 -0.83
CA TRP A 165 0.21 28.03 -2.08
C TRP A 165 1.17 26.96 -2.61
N GLY A 166 0.72 25.72 -2.75
CA GLY A 166 1.46 24.65 -3.42
C GLY A 166 1.59 24.93 -4.93
N ASP A 167 0.47 25.36 -5.53
CA ASP A 167 0.29 25.61 -6.95
C ASP A 167 0.12 24.31 -7.78
N ASN A 168 1.10 23.85 -8.55
CA ASN A 168 0.93 22.69 -9.45
C ASN A 168 1.81 21.52 -8.99
N GLY A 169 1.18 20.44 -8.54
CA GLY A 169 1.82 19.17 -8.21
C GLY A 169 1.26 18.61 -6.91
N ASN A 170 1.86 17.54 -6.38
CA ASN A 170 1.41 16.96 -5.12
C ASN A 170 2.24 17.55 -3.99
N ASP A 171 1.72 18.59 -3.37
CA ASP A 171 2.45 19.44 -2.44
C ASP A 171 2.23 19.02 -0.99
N THR A 172 3.16 19.41 -0.13
CA THR A 172 3.01 19.28 1.33
C THR A 172 3.18 20.64 1.98
N LEU A 173 2.12 21.14 2.60
CA LEU A 173 2.07 22.46 3.22
C LEU A 173 1.95 22.32 4.74
N TYR A 174 2.81 23.02 5.47
CA TYR A 174 2.79 23.14 6.93
C TYR A 174 2.56 24.60 7.30
N GLY A 175 1.42 24.94 7.89
CA GLY A 175 1.14 26.28 8.39
C GLY A 175 2.05 26.62 9.56
N GLY A 176 1.89 25.88 10.65
CA GLY A 176 2.77 25.93 11.82
C GLY A 176 2.02 26.34 13.07
N THR A 177 2.19 27.58 13.52
CA THR A 177 1.49 28.09 14.71
C THR A 177 0.71 29.34 14.35
N TYR A 178 -0.39 29.59 15.06
CA TYR A 178 -1.41 30.60 14.71
C TYR A 178 -2.24 30.17 13.50
N GLY A 179 -3.16 31.04 13.06
CA GLY A 179 -4.14 30.65 12.03
C GLY A 179 -3.59 30.91 10.63
N ASP A 180 -3.48 29.87 9.83
CA ASP A 180 -2.85 29.91 8.53
C ASP A 180 -3.85 29.70 7.39
N SER A 181 -3.48 30.13 6.19
CA SER A 181 -4.24 29.90 4.95
C SER A 181 -3.42 29.03 4.01
N LEU A 182 -3.82 27.77 3.87
CA LEU A 182 -3.12 26.79 3.02
C LEU A 182 -3.99 26.48 1.79
N ALA A 183 -3.41 26.62 0.61
CA ALA A 183 -4.00 26.22 -0.66
C ALA A 183 -3.08 25.22 -1.37
N GLY A 184 -3.53 23.98 -1.54
CA GLY A 184 -2.78 22.94 -2.26
C GLY A 184 -2.60 23.32 -3.73
N GLY A 185 -3.69 23.33 -4.49
CA GLY A 185 -3.69 23.73 -5.89
C GLY A 185 -4.12 22.60 -6.80
N ASP A 186 -3.38 22.32 -7.88
CA ASP A 186 -3.61 21.19 -8.78
C ASP A 186 -2.76 20.00 -8.33
N GLY A 187 -3.37 18.89 -7.91
CA GLY A 187 -2.64 17.68 -7.49
C GLY A 187 -3.28 17.02 -6.29
N ASN A 188 -2.60 16.04 -5.71
CA ASN A 188 -3.05 15.39 -4.47
C ASN A 188 -2.19 15.92 -3.32
N ASP A 189 -2.71 16.91 -2.62
CA ASP A 189 -1.96 17.69 -1.66
C ASP A 189 -2.15 17.18 -0.23
N THR A 190 -1.13 17.39 0.61
CA THR A 190 -1.22 17.16 2.06
C THR A 190 -1.06 18.48 2.80
N LEU A 191 -2.11 18.89 3.50
CA LEU A 191 -2.17 20.15 4.24
C LEU A 191 -2.15 19.85 5.75
N ILE A 192 -1.15 20.39 6.43
CA ILE A 192 -0.99 20.36 7.89
C ILE A 192 -1.11 21.80 8.38
N GLY A 193 -2.28 22.16 8.93
CA GLY A 193 -2.50 23.50 9.49
C GLY A 193 -1.56 23.78 10.67
N GLY A 194 -1.63 22.93 11.69
CA GLY A 194 -0.77 23.02 12.87
C GLY A 194 -1.56 23.51 14.08
N GLU A 195 -0.95 24.35 14.92
CA GLU A 195 -1.64 24.96 16.05
C GLU A 195 -2.40 26.20 15.59
N GLY A 196 -3.73 26.22 15.58
CA GLY A 196 -4.42 27.44 15.17
C GLY A 196 -5.84 27.22 14.75
N GLN A 197 -6.37 28.25 14.08
CA GLN A 197 -7.58 28.10 13.29
C GLN A 197 -7.17 28.29 11.83
N ASP A 198 -7.13 27.20 11.08
CA ASP A 198 -6.56 27.21 9.74
C ASP A 198 -7.64 27.12 8.66
N ASP A 199 -7.41 27.82 7.55
CA ASP A 199 -8.19 27.70 6.33
C ASP A 199 -7.46 26.76 5.38
N LEU A 200 -7.95 25.51 5.25
CA LEU A 200 -7.34 24.49 4.39
C LEU A 200 -8.16 24.29 3.13
N ASN A 201 -7.53 24.59 1.98
CA ASN A 201 -8.13 24.45 0.66
C ASN A 201 -7.29 23.48 -0.18
N GLY A 202 -7.77 22.25 -0.41
CA GLY A 202 -7.03 21.28 -1.21
C GLY A 202 -6.92 21.70 -2.66
N GLY A 203 -8.07 21.97 -3.28
CA GLY A 203 -8.12 22.47 -4.65
C GLY A 203 -8.59 21.40 -5.61
N ALA A 204 -7.78 21.07 -6.60
CA ALA A 204 -8.09 20.12 -7.65
C ALA A 204 -7.28 18.84 -7.49
N GLY A 205 -7.90 17.82 -6.93
CA GLY A 205 -7.39 16.46 -6.94
C GLY A 205 -8.00 15.66 -5.81
N SER A 206 -7.18 14.94 -5.07
CA SER A 206 -7.61 14.17 -3.89
C SER A 206 -6.74 14.57 -2.73
N ASP A 207 -7.23 15.54 -1.96
CA ASP A 207 -6.43 16.27 -1.00
C ASP A 207 -6.67 15.77 0.43
N THR A 208 -5.66 15.90 1.28
CA THR A 208 -5.68 15.38 2.64
C THR A 208 -5.38 16.48 3.64
N ALA A 209 -6.29 16.69 4.59
CA ALA A 209 -5.94 17.40 5.83
C ALA A 209 -5.38 16.40 6.84
N SER A 210 -4.16 16.66 7.34
CA SER A 210 -3.44 15.72 8.19
C SER A 210 -3.14 16.30 9.57
N TYR A 211 -3.49 15.51 10.59
CA TYR A 211 -3.27 15.78 12.01
C TYR A 211 -2.26 14.81 12.63
N ALA A 212 -1.42 14.17 11.80
CA ALA A 212 -0.46 13.16 12.24
C ALA A 212 0.52 13.66 13.33
N ASP A 213 0.81 14.96 13.34
CA ASP A 213 1.70 15.61 14.30
C ASP A 213 0.97 16.17 15.54
N ALA A 214 -0.37 16.06 15.60
CA ALA A 214 -1.15 16.53 16.74
C ALA A 214 -0.78 15.77 18.02
N THR A 215 -0.86 16.48 19.15
CA THR A 215 -0.34 15.97 20.43
C THR A 215 -1.40 15.33 21.32
N GLU A 216 -2.65 15.34 20.87
CA GLU A 216 -3.81 14.68 21.46
C GLU A 216 -4.72 14.09 20.35
N GLY A 217 -5.80 13.41 20.75
CA GLY A 217 -6.76 12.84 19.80
C GLY A 217 -7.64 13.93 19.18
N VAL A 218 -7.85 13.86 17.86
CA VAL A 218 -8.58 14.87 17.09
C VAL A 218 -10.01 14.44 16.82
N PHE A 219 -10.91 15.42 16.78
CA PHE A 219 -12.26 15.24 16.26
C PHE A 219 -12.40 16.14 15.03
N THR A 220 -12.65 15.57 13.85
CA THR A 220 -12.79 16.36 12.62
C THR A 220 -13.83 15.78 11.66
N SER A 221 -14.44 16.65 10.85
CA SER A 221 -15.54 16.30 9.97
C SER A 221 -15.56 17.12 8.69
N LEU A 222 -15.65 16.42 7.55
CA LEU A 222 -15.82 17.00 6.22
C LEU A 222 -17.28 17.43 5.94
N ILE A 223 -18.28 16.84 6.62
CA ILE A 223 -19.73 17.07 6.41
C ILE A 223 -20.15 18.55 6.49
N ASP A 224 -19.63 19.29 7.48
CA ASP A 224 -20.05 20.67 7.78
C ASP A 224 -18.90 21.68 7.64
N GLY A 225 -17.87 21.37 6.85
CA GLY A 225 -16.69 22.22 6.68
C GLY A 225 -15.97 22.54 8.00
N GLY A 226 -15.88 21.56 8.93
CA GLY A 226 -15.10 21.67 10.17
C GLY A 226 -15.76 22.31 11.40
N THR A 227 -17.06 22.65 11.39
CA THR A 227 -17.67 23.44 12.50
C THR A 227 -17.94 22.71 13.84
N HIS A 228 -17.46 21.48 14.01
CA HIS A 228 -17.63 20.67 15.22
C HIS A 228 -16.26 20.17 15.71
N GLN A 229 -15.51 20.91 16.54
CA GLN A 229 -14.19 20.45 17.00
C GLN A 229 -13.87 20.88 18.45
N PHE A 230 -13.16 20.03 19.20
CA PHE A 230 -12.54 20.33 20.50
C PHE A 230 -11.06 19.93 20.40
N ASP A 231 -10.15 20.93 20.51
CA ASP A 231 -8.67 20.85 20.53
C ASP A 231 -7.92 20.44 19.24
N ASP A 232 -6.66 20.93 19.12
CA ASP A 232 -5.69 21.04 17.99
C ASP A 232 -6.30 21.40 16.61
N ALA A 233 -7.36 20.74 16.18
CA ALA A 233 -8.26 21.17 15.11
C ALA A 233 -9.16 22.32 15.63
N TYR A 234 -8.60 23.47 15.96
CA TYR A 234 -9.35 24.57 16.58
C TYR A 234 -10.16 25.33 15.51
N MET A 235 -11.28 24.75 15.04
CA MET A 235 -12.18 25.34 14.04
C MET A 235 -11.57 25.47 12.64
N ASP A 236 -10.70 24.55 12.25
CA ASP A 236 -10.17 24.52 10.89
C ASP A 236 -11.31 24.44 9.89
N ARG A 237 -11.15 25.15 8.77
CA ARG A 237 -12.15 25.22 7.72
C ARG A 237 -11.65 24.52 6.48
N TYR A 238 -12.35 23.45 6.12
CA TYR A 238 -12.04 22.68 4.92
C TYR A 238 -12.80 23.20 3.70
N THR A 239 -12.10 23.34 2.58
CA THR A 239 -12.66 23.53 1.24
C THR A 239 -11.96 22.57 0.29
N PHE A 240 -12.71 21.78 -0.48
CA PHE A 240 -12.12 20.81 -1.43
C PHE A 240 -11.04 19.92 -0.76
N ILE A 241 -11.39 19.35 0.39
CA ILE A 241 -10.58 18.33 1.06
C ILE A 241 -11.42 17.05 1.06
N GLU A 242 -10.86 15.98 0.53
CA GLU A 242 -11.55 14.70 0.40
C GLU A 242 -11.12 13.70 1.47
N ASN A 243 -9.97 13.89 2.10
CA ASN A 243 -9.35 12.89 2.98
C ASN A 243 -8.90 13.48 4.32
N LEU A 244 -8.84 12.61 5.33
CA LEU A 244 -8.39 12.97 6.67
C LEU A 244 -7.39 11.95 7.21
N THR A 245 -6.32 12.45 7.80
CA THR A 245 -5.40 11.66 8.62
C THR A 245 -5.46 12.16 10.06
N GLY A 246 -5.71 11.25 10.99
CA GLY A 246 -5.73 11.47 12.42
C GLY A 246 -4.33 11.61 13.04
N SER A 247 -4.27 11.62 14.36
CA SER A 247 -3.05 11.70 15.15
C SER A 247 -2.64 10.31 15.65
N SER A 248 -1.68 10.25 16.58
CA SER A 248 -1.28 8.98 17.20
C SER A 248 -2.10 8.60 18.45
N PHE A 249 -3.25 9.24 18.63
CA PHE A 249 -4.14 9.10 19.78
C PHE A 249 -5.56 8.77 19.31
N ALA A 250 -6.48 8.51 20.25
CA ALA A 250 -7.84 8.14 19.92
C ALA A 250 -8.61 9.28 19.22
N ASP A 251 -8.85 9.10 17.93
CA ASP A 251 -9.44 10.09 17.03
C ASP A 251 -10.92 9.80 16.71
N GLN A 252 -11.59 10.82 16.17
CA GLN A 252 -12.92 10.71 15.59
C GLN A 252 -12.96 11.46 14.25
N LEU A 253 -12.94 10.71 13.15
CA LEU A 253 -12.87 11.25 11.79
C LEU A 253 -14.18 10.97 11.05
N TYR A 254 -14.74 12.01 10.43
CA TYR A 254 -15.96 11.91 9.62
C TYR A 254 -15.68 12.36 8.19
N GLY A 255 -15.91 11.46 7.24
CA GLY A 255 -15.99 11.73 5.81
C GLY A 255 -17.18 12.61 5.45
N ASP A 256 -17.47 12.74 4.16
CA ASP A 256 -18.59 13.51 3.64
C ASP A 256 -19.49 12.69 2.71
N THR A 257 -19.83 13.22 1.54
CA THR A 257 -20.64 12.49 0.55
C THR A 257 -19.84 11.99 -0.64
N GLY A 258 -18.55 12.33 -0.68
CA GLY A 258 -17.58 11.84 -1.64
C GLY A 258 -17.03 10.47 -1.27
N ASN A 259 -16.05 9.99 -2.02
CA ASN A 259 -15.30 8.79 -1.59
C ASN A 259 -14.10 9.29 -0.80
N ASN A 260 -14.06 9.02 0.50
CA ASN A 260 -13.02 9.52 1.38
C ASN A 260 -12.00 8.43 1.73
N VAL A 261 -10.76 8.85 1.98
CA VAL A 261 -9.75 8.05 2.68
C VAL A 261 -9.61 8.63 4.08
N LEU A 262 -9.93 7.83 5.10
CA LEU A 262 -9.77 8.21 6.51
C LEU A 262 -8.72 7.30 7.17
N SER A 263 -7.67 7.86 7.74
CA SER A 263 -6.62 7.13 8.48
C SER A 263 -6.61 7.53 9.95
N GLY A 264 -6.81 6.58 10.87
CA GLY A 264 -6.70 6.79 12.33
C GLY A 264 -5.28 6.68 12.88
N GLU A 265 -4.34 6.11 12.10
CA GLU A 265 -2.95 5.86 12.50
C GLU A 265 -2.77 4.97 13.75
N LYS A 266 -2.83 5.53 14.95
CA LYS A 266 -2.72 4.77 16.21
C LYS A 266 -3.74 5.33 17.17
N GLY A 267 -4.30 4.50 18.01
CA GLY A 267 -5.33 4.94 18.94
C GLY A 267 -6.49 3.96 18.91
N ASP A 268 -7.47 4.19 19.78
CA ASP A 268 -8.74 3.49 19.63
C ASP A 268 -9.68 4.46 18.90
N ASP A 269 -9.66 4.39 17.57
CA ASP A 269 -10.19 5.43 16.69
C ASP A 269 -11.64 5.18 16.31
N ARG A 270 -12.33 6.23 15.87
CA ARG A 270 -13.66 6.12 15.27
C ARG A 270 -13.67 6.76 13.90
N LEU A 271 -13.93 5.94 12.89
CA LEU A 271 -13.94 6.36 11.49
C LEU A 271 -15.36 6.22 10.95
N PHE A 272 -15.89 7.30 10.37
CA PHE A 272 -17.23 7.35 9.77
C PHE A 272 -17.13 7.80 8.31
N GLY A 273 -17.37 6.89 7.35
CA GLY A 273 -17.36 7.22 5.91
C GLY A 273 -18.57 8.07 5.47
N ASP A 274 -19.75 7.77 6.02
CA ASP A 274 -21.04 8.39 5.68
C ASP A 274 -21.62 7.96 4.32
N TYR A 275 -21.46 8.73 3.24
CA TYR A 275 -21.87 8.31 1.89
C TYR A 275 -20.66 8.29 0.99
N GLY A 276 -20.57 7.30 0.11
CA GLY A 276 -19.39 7.17 -0.74
C GLY A 276 -18.96 5.72 -0.78
N ASN A 277 -17.90 5.44 -1.53
CA ASN A 277 -17.16 4.19 -1.39
C ASN A 277 -15.87 4.53 -0.69
N ASP A 278 -15.88 4.43 0.63
CA ASP A 278 -14.81 4.95 1.49
C ASP A 278 -13.72 3.91 1.71
N THR A 279 -12.50 4.39 1.94
CA THR A 279 -11.38 3.57 2.41
C THR A 279 -11.02 4.02 3.83
N LEU A 280 -11.25 3.13 4.79
CA LEU A 280 -11.07 3.41 6.22
C LEU A 280 -9.90 2.57 6.75
N VAL A 281 -8.87 3.25 7.23
CA VAL A 281 -7.65 2.66 7.80
C VAL A 281 -7.67 2.97 9.29
N GLY A 282 -8.08 2.00 10.12
CA GLY A 282 -8.06 2.16 11.59
C GLY A 282 -6.65 2.41 12.09
N GLY A 283 -5.73 1.51 11.71
CA GLY A 283 -4.33 1.60 12.12
C GLY A 283 -4.08 0.68 13.31
N ALA A 284 -3.32 1.13 14.29
CA ALA A 284 -3.03 0.33 15.47
C ALA A 284 -3.90 0.73 16.68
N GLY A 285 -4.75 -0.20 17.12
CA GLY A 285 -5.52 -0.10 18.35
C GLY A 285 -6.85 -0.83 18.17
N ALA A 286 -7.83 -0.53 19.02
CA ALA A 286 -9.16 -1.14 18.91
C ALA A 286 -10.15 -0.16 18.29
N ASP A 287 -10.28 -0.24 16.97
CA ASP A 287 -10.98 0.80 16.20
C ASP A 287 -12.46 0.51 16.00
N TRP A 288 -13.26 1.56 15.84
CA TRP A 288 -14.64 1.46 15.39
C TRP A 288 -14.78 2.06 14.00
N ILE A 289 -15.01 1.18 13.03
CA ILE A 289 -15.04 1.52 11.61
C ILE A 289 -16.48 1.41 11.11
N TYR A 290 -17.05 2.55 10.72
CA TYR A 290 -18.39 2.67 10.16
C TYR A 290 -18.30 3.17 8.71
N GLY A 291 -18.62 2.30 7.73
CA GLY A 291 -18.60 2.68 6.31
C GLY A 291 -19.75 3.61 5.97
N GLY A 292 -20.96 3.08 6.06
CA GLY A 292 -22.17 3.86 5.85
C GLY A 292 -22.88 3.45 4.57
N ARG A 293 -23.03 4.36 3.61
CA ARG A 293 -23.71 4.13 2.34
C ARG A 293 -22.71 4.12 1.20
N GLY A 294 -22.42 2.91 0.74
CA GLY A 294 -21.86 2.63 -0.57
C GLY A 294 -21.22 1.27 -0.51
N ALA A 295 -20.03 1.14 -1.09
CA ALA A 295 -19.22 -0.07 -0.98
C ALA A 295 -17.92 0.31 -0.27
N ASP A 296 -17.90 0.10 1.04
CA ASP A 296 -16.87 0.65 1.92
C ASP A 296 -15.80 -0.40 2.24
N THR A 297 -14.56 0.05 2.39
CA THR A 297 -13.39 -0.81 2.55
C THR A 297 -12.68 -0.52 3.86
N ALA A 298 -12.62 -1.51 4.75
CA ALA A 298 -11.63 -1.49 5.83
C ALA A 298 -10.29 -2.01 5.28
N SER A 299 -9.25 -1.19 5.40
CA SER A 299 -7.96 -1.42 4.74
C SER A 299 -6.83 -1.63 5.75
N TYR A 300 -6.09 -2.73 5.54
CA TYR A 300 -4.89 -3.11 6.29
C TYR A 300 -3.63 -3.08 5.42
N ALA A 301 -3.67 -2.38 4.29
CA ALA A 301 -2.58 -2.33 3.31
C ALA A 301 -1.24 -1.86 3.91
N ASN A 302 -1.30 -0.98 4.92
CA ASN A 302 -0.13 -0.43 5.60
C ASN A 302 0.35 -1.29 6.79
N ALA A 303 -0.34 -2.39 7.09
CA ALA A 303 -0.01 -3.22 8.24
C ALA A 303 1.40 -3.79 8.13
N SER A 304 2.10 -3.83 9.26
CA SER A 304 3.51 -4.27 9.32
C SER A 304 3.68 -5.80 9.37
N THR A 305 2.58 -6.53 9.49
CA THR A 305 2.48 -8.00 9.51
C THR A 305 1.12 -8.43 8.98
N GLY A 306 0.99 -9.70 8.59
CA GLY A 306 -0.30 -10.23 8.12
C GLY A 306 -1.38 -10.22 9.20
N VAL A 307 -2.62 -10.00 8.81
CA VAL A 307 -3.78 -9.82 9.68
C VAL A 307 -4.76 -10.98 9.56
N VAL A 308 -5.47 -11.25 10.64
CA VAL A 308 -6.79 -11.88 10.57
C VAL A 308 -7.79 -10.76 10.72
N ALA A 309 -8.63 -10.54 9.71
CA ALA A 309 -9.68 -9.52 9.74
C ALA A 309 -11.04 -10.17 9.43
N SER A 310 -12.01 -10.02 10.33
CA SER A 310 -13.31 -10.65 10.22
C SER A 310 -14.46 -9.67 10.45
N LEU A 311 -15.28 -9.49 9.41
CA LEU A 311 -16.50 -8.68 9.47
C LEU A 311 -17.59 -9.27 10.37
N VAL A 312 -17.49 -10.56 10.74
CA VAL A 312 -18.48 -11.27 11.57
C VAL A 312 -18.00 -11.62 12.96
N ASN A 313 -16.68 -11.71 13.18
CA ASN A 313 -16.11 -12.07 14.47
C ASN A 313 -14.91 -11.20 14.84
N PRO A 314 -15.16 -9.96 15.32
CA PRO A 314 -14.12 -9.05 15.82
C PRO A 314 -13.13 -9.70 16.80
N SER A 315 -13.60 -10.66 17.61
CA SER A 315 -12.76 -11.31 18.62
C SER A 315 -11.68 -12.24 18.04
N SER A 316 -11.76 -12.61 16.75
CA SER A 316 -10.71 -13.36 16.06
C SER A 316 -9.68 -12.47 15.37
N ASN A 317 -9.90 -11.16 15.34
CA ASN A 317 -8.99 -10.28 14.65
C ASN A 317 -7.62 -10.21 15.34
N THR A 318 -6.57 -9.98 14.55
CA THR A 318 -5.19 -9.93 15.06
C THR A 318 -4.37 -8.79 14.47
N ASN A 319 -3.28 -8.43 15.16
CA ASN A 319 -2.36 -7.36 14.78
C ASN A 319 -3.12 -6.04 14.61
N ASP A 320 -2.96 -5.34 13.49
CA ASP A 320 -3.60 -4.04 13.27
C ASP A 320 -5.14 -4.14 13.18
N ALA A 321 -5.70 -5.35 12.98
CA ALA A 321 -7.15 -5.55 13.09
C ALA A 321 -7.64 -5.84 14.53
N ALA A 322 -6.73 -5.98 15.50
CA ALA A 322 -7.03 -6.56 16.81
C ALA A 322 -7.88 -5.65 17.70
N GLY A 323 -9.16 -5.97 17.81
CA GLY A 323 -10.13 -5.20 18.58
C GLY A 323 -11.11 -4.42 17.71
N ASP A 324 -10.79 -4.30 16.42
CA ASP A 324 -11.60 -3.58 15.45
C ASP A 324 -13.01 -4.12 15.37
N SER A 325 -13.96 -3.19 15.30
CA SER A 325 -15.38 -3.46 15.07
C SER A 325 -15.83 -2.77 13.80
N TYR A 326 -16.53 -3.52 12.95
CA TYR A 326 -17.02 -3.04 11.66
C TYR A 326 -18.53 -2.91 11.67
N ASP A 327 -19.05 -1.80 11.13
CA ASP A 327 -20.45 -1.62 10.83
C ASP A 327 -20.60 -1.05 9.42
N LEU A 328 -21.50 -1.61 8.63
CA LEU A 328 -21.69 -1.25 7.21
C LEU A 328 -20.38 -1.20 6.42
N ILE A 329 -19.57 -2.26 6.55
CA ILE A 329 -18.37 -2.50 5.74
C ILE A 329 -18.61 -3.74 4.89
N GLU A 330 -18.39 -3.62 3.59
CA GLU A 330 -18.55 -4.71 2.64
C GLU A 330 -17.21 -5.27 2.17
N ASN A 331 -16.12 -4.49 2.25
CA ASN A 331 -14.85 -4.87 1.66
C ASN A 331 -13.72 -4.90 2.69
N LEU A 332 -12.79 -5.85 2.49
CA LEU A 332 -11.54 -5.93 3.23
C LEU A 332 -10.37 -5.92 2.25
N LEU A 333 -9.39 -5.06 2.53
CA LEU A 333 -8.09 -5.06 1.87
C LEU A 333 -7.02 -5.53 2.86
N GLY A 334 -6.33 -6.61 2.52
CA GLY A 334 -5.21 -7.17 3.26
C GLY A 334 -3.94 -6.34 3.12
N SER A 335 -2.91 -6.84 3.78
CA SER A 335 -1.56 -6.30 3.83
C SER A 335 -0.71 -6.86 2.67
N ARG A 336 0.61 -6.75 2.81
CA ARG A 336 1.60 -7.37 1.90
C ARG A 336 2.16 -8.69 2.44
N TYR A 337 1.47 -9.28 3.40
CA TYR A 337 1.86 -10.47 4.13
C TYR A 337 0.74 -11.50 4.11
N VAL A 338 0.95 -12.66 4.71
CA VAL A 338 -0.07 -13.72 4.76
C VAL A 338 -1.26 -13.29 5.62
N ASP A 339 -2.39 -13.07 4.97
CA ASP A 339 -3.63 -12.60 5.56
C ASP A 339 -4.72 -13.68 5.60
N VAL A 340 -5.64 -13.51 6.56
CA VAL A 340 -6.91 -14.25 6.62
C VAL A 340 -8.04 -13.24 6.64
N LEU A 341 -8.74 -13.09 5.51
CA LEU A 341 -9.84 -12.13 5.37
C LEU A 341 -11.16 -12.90 5.38
N ILE A 342 -12.08 -12.47 6.26
CA ILE A 342 -13.37 -13.13 6.48
C ILE A 342 -14.48 -12.11 6.28
N GLY A 343 -15.25 -12.29 5.22
CA GLY A 343 -16.46 -11.53 4.91
C GLY A 343 -17.64 -11.90 5.82
N ASN A 344 -18.83 -11.50 5.41
CA ASN A 344 -20.06 -11.66 6.15
C ASN A 344 -21.15 -12.40 5.33
N HIS A 345 -22.39 -11.91 5.35
CA HIS A 345 -23.54 -12.54 4.68
C HIS A 345 -24.07 -11.71 3.51
N VAL A 346 -23.43 -10.58 3.22
CA VAL A 346 -23.71 -9.72 2.07
C VAL A 346 -22.56 -9.87 1.07
N ASP A 347 -22.77 -9.41 -0.16
CA ASP A 347 -21.73 -9.43 -1.21
C ASP A 347 -20.49 -8.65 -0.74
N ASN A 348 -19.36 -9.34 -0.60
CA ASN A 348 -18.10 -8.75 -0.14
C ASN A 348 -17.06 -8.68 -1.26
N THR A 349 -16.13 -7.71 -1.17
CA THR A 349 -14.87 -7.74 -1.92
C THR A 349 -13.72 -7.98 -0.95
N LEU A 350 -13.06 -9.12 -1.06
CA LEU A 350 -11.87 -9.46 -0.28
C LEU A 350 -10.65 -9.43 -1.20
N ASN A 351 -9.69 -8.56 -0.89
CA ASN A 351 -8.43 -8.46 -1.63
C ASN A 351 -7.26 -8.81 -0.69
N GLY A 352 -6.59 -9.93 -0.92
CA GLY A 352 -5.47 -10.42 -0.11
C GLY A 352 -4.26 -9.49 -0.16
N GLY A 353 -3.86 -9.08 -1.36
CA GLY A 353 -2.72 -8.18 -1.56
C GLY A 353 -1.49 -8.95 -2.04
N ASP A 354 -0.36 -8.77 -1.37
CA ASP A 354 0.78 -9.66 -1.56
C ASP A 354 0.77 -10.67 -0.40
N GLY A 355 1.07 -11.95 -0.63
CA GLY A 355 0.97 -12.93 0.44
C GLY A 355 0.52 -14.28 -0.08
N ASN A 356 0.37 -15.24 0.82
CA ASN A 356 -0.32 -16.48 0.49
C ASN A 356 -1.59 -16.48 1.33
N ASP A 357 -2.62 -15.86 0.81
CA ASP A 357 -3.74 -15.40 1.62
C ASP A 357 -4.87 -16.42 1.65
N ASN A 358 -5.70 -16.33 2.68
CA ASN A 358 -6.85 -17.19 2.87
C ASN A 358 -8.13 -16.34 2.97
N LEU A 359 -8.94 -16.40 1.91
CA LEU A 359 -10.12 -15.57 1.74
C LEU A 359 -11.38 -16.39 1.97
N LEU A 360 -12.18 -15.99 2.95
CA LEU A 360 -13.47 -16.59 3.29
C LEU A 360 -14.56 -15.55 3.02
N GLY A 361 -15.18 -15.60 1.83
CA GLY A 361 -16.27 -14.66 1.46
C GLY A 361 -17.46 -14.76 2.42
N GLY A 362 -17.90 -15.99 2.69
CA GLY A 362 -19.07 -16.25 3.52
C GLY A 362 -20.28 -16.52 2.62
N ALA A 363 -21.42 -15.92 2.95
CA ALA A 363 -22.59 -15.97 2.08
C ALA A 363 -22.71 -14.64 1.33
N GLY A 364 -23.22 -14.67 0.10
CA GLY A 364 -23.23 -13.50 -0.77
C GLY A 364 -22.71 -13.90 -2.15
N ALA A 365 -22.70 -12.97 -3.09
CA ALA A 365 -21.96 -13.10 -4.33
C ALA A 365 -20.63 -12.36 -4.19
N ASP A 366 -19.59 -13.08 -3.77
CA ASP A 366 -18.36 -12.46 -3.28
C ASP A 366 -17.31 -12.29 -4.39
N LYS A 367 -16.44 -11.29 -4.24
CA LYS A 367 -15.25 -11.12 -5.08
C LYS A 367 -14.03 -11.46 -4.24
N LEU A 368 -13.36 -12.56 -4.59
CA LEU A 368 -12.18 -13.04 -3.90
C LEU A 368 -10.95 -12.83 -4.80
N TYR A 369 -10.15 -11.83 -4.45
CA TYR A 369 -8.93 -11.44 -5.15
C TYR A 369 -7.73 -11.81 -4.30
N GLY A 370 -6.99 -12.87 -4.66
CA GLY A 370 -5.81 -13.29 -3.90
C GLY A 370 -4.69 -12.26 -4.00
N GLY A 371 -4.29 -11.95 -5.23
CA GLY A 371 -3.26 -10.96 -5.52
C GLY A 371 -1.96 -11.64 -5.92
N ASN A 372 -0.84 -11.30 -5.28
CA ASN A 372 0.46 -11.89 -5.55
C ASN A 372 0.77 -12.99 -4.53
N GLY A 373 0.90 -14.23 -4.99
CA GLY A 373 1.44 -15.34 -4.22
C GLY A 373 0.69 -16.62 -4.53
N ILE A 374 0.37 -17.41 -3.50
CA ILE A 374 -0.44 -18.63 -3.64
C ILE A 374 -1.61 -18.55 -2.67
N ASP A 375 -2.76 -18.20 -3.22
CA ASP A 375 -3.92 -17.75 -2.47
C ASP A 375 -5.03 -18.80 -2.46
N SER A 376 -5.84 -18.76 -1.41
CA SER A 376 -6.87 -19.77 -1.15
C SER A 376 -8.24 -19.13 -1.00
N ALA A 377 -9.22 -19.61 -1.78
CA ALA A 377 -10.62 -19.40 -1.46
C ALA A 377 -11.11 -20.54 -0.56
N SER A 378 -11.65 -20.20 0.59
CA SER A 378 -11.98 -21.15 1.65
C SER A 378 -13.45 -21.14 2.02
N TYR A 379 -14.05 -22.33 1.93
CA TYR A 379 -15.42 -22.66 2.31
C TYR A 379 -15.44 -23.52 3.58
N ALA A 380 -14.36 -23.53 4.35
CA ALA A 380 -14.21 -24.36 5.56
C ALA A 380 -15.25 -24.08 6.65
N LYS A 381 -15.96 -22.94 6.57
CA LYS A 381 -17.03 -22.55 7.48
C LYS A 381 -18.43 -22.74 6.90
N ALA A 382 -18.54 -23.21 5.66
CA ALA A 382 -19.82 -23.42 5.02
C ALA A 382 -20.69 -24.40 5.81
N THR A 383 -21.98 -24.09 5.86
CA THR A 383 -22.95 -24.81 6.69
C THR A 383 -23.61 -26.00 5.96
N ALA A 384 -23.26 -26.19 4.69
CA ALA A 384 -23.64 -27.31 3.84
C ALA A 384 -22.56 -27.55 2.78
N GLY A 385 -22.67 -28.66 2.03
CA GLY A 385 -21.75 -28.95 0.93
C GLY A 385 -21.86 -27.93 -0.20
N VAL A 386 -20.73 -27.55 -0.77
CA VAL A 386 -20.60 -26.54 -1.82
C VAL A 386 -20.19 -27.17 -3.15
N VAL A 387 -20.54 -26.48 -4.25
CA VAL A 387 -19.92 -26.72 -5.56
C VAL A 387 -19.13 -25.48 -5.91
N VAL A 388 -17.82 -25.62 -6.04
CA VAL A 388 -16.90 -24.51 -6.32
C VAL A 388 -16.09 -24.85 -7.56
N ASN A 389 -16.18 -24.00 -8.57
CA ASN A 389 -15.40 -24.11 -9.79
C ASN A 389 -14.78 -22.76 -10.16
N ILE A 390 -13.49 -22.60 -9.84
CA ILE A 390 -12.78 -21.35 -10.08
C ILE A 390 -12.50 -21.10 -11.59
N GLY A 391 -12.53 -22.15 -12.42
CA GLY A 391 -12.42 -22.03 -13.87
C GLY A 391 -13.75 -21.75 -14.59
N ASN A 392 -14.89 -21.94 -13.92
CA ASN A 392 -16.22 -21.73 -14.46
C ASN A 392 -17.23 -21.43 -13.33
N THR A 393 -17.25 -20.19 -12.86
CA THR A 393 -18.07 -19.78 -11.71
C THR A 393 -19.58 -19.90 -11.93
N SER A 394 -20.03 -20.04 -13.19
CA SER A 394 -21.46 -20.18 -13.52
C SER A 394 -22.12 -21.47 -13.02
N VAL A 395 -21.33 -22.46 -12.58
CA VAL A 395 -21.82 -23.74 -12.04
C VAL A 395 -21.75 -23.82 -10.53
N ASN A 396 -21.31 -22.76 -9.84
CA ASN A 396 -21.18 -22.77 -8.40
C ASN A 396 -22.54 -22.94 -7.71
N VAL A 397 -22.55 -23.61 -6.56
CA VAL A 397 -23.74 -23.93 -5.75
C VAL A 397 -23.41 -23.79 -4.26
N GLY A 398 -24.42 -23.45 -3.46
CA GLY A 398 -24.29 -23.28 -2.02
C GLY A 398 -23.88 -21.85 -1.69
N GLU A 399 -22.97 -21.70 -0.74
CA GLU A 399 -22.42 -20.38 -0.37
C GLU A 399 -21.60 -19.78 -1.52
N ALA A 400 -21.04 -20.58 -2.44
CA ALA A 400 -20.23 -20.10 -3.57
C ALA A 400 -21.00 -19.46 -4.75
N VAL A 401 -22.33 -19.29 -4.63
CA VAL A 401 -23.18 -18.84 -5.75
C VAL A 401 -22.96 -17.36 -6.02
N GLY A 402 -22.46 -17.05 -7.21
CA GLY A 402 -22.20 -15.67 -7.63
C GLY A 402 -20.77 -15.22 -7.38
N ASP A 403 -19.99 -16.02 -6.65
CA ASP A 403 -18.59 -15.73 -6.37
C ASP A 403 -17.76 -15.59 -7.65
N ILE A 404 -16.81 -14.67 -7.61
CA ILE A 404 -15.83 -14.41 -8.65
C ILE A 404 -14.44 -14.48 -8.03
N TYR A 405 -13.52 -15.13 -8.73
CA TYR A 405 -12.15 -15.36 -8.27
C TYR A 405 -11.16 -14.71 -9.22
N SER A 406 -10.09 -14.13 -8.68
CA SER A 406 -8.92 -13.69 -9.44
C SER A 406 -7.66 -13.96 -8.64
N SER A 407 -6.62 -14.49 -9.29
CA SER A 407 -5.39 -14.95 -8.61
C SER A 407 -5.71 -15.85 -7.41
N ILE A 408 -6.47 -16.91 -7.65
CA ILE A 408 -6.78 -17.92 -6.63
C ILE A 408 -6.31 -19.26 -7.18
N GLU A 409 -5.37 -19.87 -6.49
CA GLU A 409 -4.79 -21.15 -6.87
C GLU A 409 -5.35 -22.30 -6.02
N ASN A 410 -5.87 -22.03 -4.83
CA ASN A 410 -6.28 -23.08 -3.90
C ASN A 410 -7.75 -23.01 -3.52
N LEU A 411 -8.34 -24.18 -3.28
CA LEU A 411 -9.69 -24.36 -2.75
C LEU A 411 -9.65 -25.20 -1.48
N ILE A 412 -10.36 -24.72 -0.46
CA ILE A 412 -10.58 -25.44 0.79
C ILE A 412 -12.09 -25.65 0.97
N GLY A 413 -12.51 -26.90 1.02
CA GLY A 413 -13.88 -27.33 1.28
C GLY A 413 -14.26 -27.29 2.76
N SER A 414 -15.50 -27.66 3.00
CA SER A 414 -16.22 -27.64 4.26
C SER A 414 -16.05 -28.95 5.05
N SER A 415 -17.02 -29.25 5.91
CA SER A 415 -17.13 -30.54 6.61
C SER A 415 -18.25 -31.43 6.06
N TYR A 416 -18.76 -31.06 4.87
CA TYR A 416 -19.85 -31.72 4.17
C TYR A 416 -19.38 -32.19 2.79
N ALA A 417 -20.24 -32.93 2.07
CA ALA A 417 -19.90 -33.42 0.74
C ALA A 417 -19.76 -32.27 -0.27
N ASP A 418 -18.52 -31.95 -0.62
CA ASP A 418 -18.16 -30.84 -1.50
C ASP A 418 -17.79 -31.29 -2.92
N GLN A 419 -17.90 -30.38 -3.87
CA GLN A 419 -17.38 -30.55 -5.23
C GLN A 419 -16.45 -29.38 -5.55
N LEU A 420 -15.15 -29.65 -5.58
CA LEU A 420 -14.11 -28.64 -5.78
C LEU A 420 -13.43 -28.87 -7.13
N HIS A 421 -13.46 -27.85 -7.98
CA HIS A 421 -12.88 -27.87 -9.31
C HIS A 421 -11.85 -26.75 -9.45
N GLY A 422 -10.60 -27.14 -9.68
CA GLY A 422 -9.48 -26.25 -9.97
C GLY A 422 -9.62 -25.54 -11.33
N SER A 423 -8.54 -24.89 -11.70
CA SER A 423 -8.39 -24.07 -12.90
C SER A 423 -7.63 -24.84 -14.00
N THR A 424 -6.87 -24.14 -14.84
CA THR A 424 -5.89 -24.77 -15.74
C THR A 424 -4.45 -24.62 -15.27
N GLU A 425 -4.25 -23.98 -14.13
CA GLU A 425 -2.97 -23.78 -13.46
C GLU A 425 -2.76 -24.85 -12.37
N ALA A 426 -1.62 -24.83 -11.68
CA ALA A 426 -1.40 -25.77 -10.59
C ALA A 426 -2.22 -25.35 -9.36
N ASN A 427 -3.09 -26.23 -8.90
CA ASN A 427 -4.03 -25.95 -7.81
C ASN A 427 -3.78 -26.82 -6.57
N SER A 428 -4.09 -26.30 -5.37
CA SER A 428 -4.22 -27.11 -4.16
C SER A 428 -5.69 -27.26 -3.76
N LEU A 429 -6.18 -28.50 -3.74
CA LEU A 429 -7.56 -28.81 -3.40
C LEU A 429 -7.60 -29.61 -2.09
N VAL A 430 -8.32 -29.09 -1.10
CA VAL A 430 -8.55 -29.73 0.20
C VAL A 430 -10.05 -29.94 0.37
N GLY A 431 -10.54 -31.18 0.43
CA GLY A 431 -11.97 -31.48 0.58
C GLY A 431 -12.47 -31.17 1.99
N GLY A 432 -11.74 -31.63 3.00
CA GLY A 432 -12.03 -31.38 4.40
C GLY A 432 -12.64 -32.61 5.05
N GLY A 433 -13.90 -32.53 5.45
CA GLY A 433 -14.66 -33.72 5.84
C GLY A 433 -15.89 -33.86 4.96
N GLY A 434 -16.43 -35.06 4.82
CA GLY A 434 -17.52 -35.30 3.88
C GLY A 434 -17.10 -36.29 2.82
N ASN A 435 -18.00 -36.62 1.89
CA ASN A 435 -17.64 -37.45 0.75
C ASN A 435 -17.49 -36.53 -0.45
N ASP A 436 -16.25 -36.20 -0.76
CA ASP A 436 -15.95 -35.06 -1.62
C ASP A 436 -15.64 -35.49 -3.06
N LEU A 437 -15.83 -34.59 -4.00
CA LEU A 437 -15.37 -34.71 -5.38
C LEU A 437 -14.36 -33.60 -5.64
N LEU A 438 -13.11 -33.97 -5.88
CA LEU A 438 -12.03 -33.02 -6.14
C LEU A 438 -11.51 -33.25 -7.56
N SER A 439 -11.41 -32.17 -8.34
CA SER A 439 -10.96 -32.21 -9.74
C SER A 439 -9.96 -31.10 -10.03
N GLY A 440 -8.69 -31.47 -10.27
CA GLY A 440 -7.61 -30.52 -10.61
C GLY A 440 -7.73 -29.90 -12.01
N ASN A 441 -8.30 -30.65 -12.96
CA ASN A 441 -8.48 -30.32 -14.38
C ASN A 441 -7.17 -30.35 -15.19
N ARG A 442 -6.39 -29.27 -15.24
CA ARG A 442 -5.07 -29.26 -15.87
C ARG A 442 -4.15 -28.55 -14.90
N GLY A 443 -2.91 -29.00 -14.83
CA GLY A 443 -1.97 -28.39 -13.90
C GLY A 443 -1.21 -29.51 -13.20
N ASN A 444 -0.25 -29.16 -12.36
CA ASN A 444 0.34 -30.15 -11.47
C ASN A 444 -0.35 -30.00 -10.13
N ASP A 445 -1.43 -30.75 -9.93
CA ASP A 445 -2.36 -30.47 -8.85
C ASP A 445 -2.00 -31.22 -7.57
N TRP A 446 -2.24 -30.59 -6.43
CA TRP A 446 -2.10 -31.18 -5.11
C TRP A 446 -3.50 -31.43 -4.55
N ILE A 447 -3.87 -32.71 -4.36
CA ILE A 447 -5.25 -33.10 -4.06
C ILE A 447 -5.27 -33.89 -2.75
N TYR A 448 -6.05 -33.40 -1.78
CA TYR A 448 -6.27 -34.05 -0.49
C TYR A 448 -7.77 -34.08 -0.19
N GLY A 449 -8.38 -35.25 -0.29
CA GLY A 449 -9.81 -35.45 0.01
C GLY A 449 -10.12 -35.13 1.47
N GLY A 450 -9.42 -35.81 2.38
CA GLY A 450 -9.59 -35.61 3.82
C GLY A 450 -10.40 -36.75 4.42
N ALA A 451 -11.38 -36.44 5.25
CA ALA A 451 -12.15 -37.46 5.96
C ALA A 451 -13.44 -37.82 5.21
N GLY A 452 -13.51 -39.03 4.66
CA GLY A 452 -14.74 -39.59 4.13
C GLY A 452 -14.52 -40.65 3.08
N THR A 453 -15.24 -40.57 1.98
CA THR A 453 -15.08 -41.48 0.83
C THR A 453 -15.08 -40.61 -0.40
N ASP A 454 -13.86 -40.27 -0.83
CA ASP A 454 -13.65 -39.17 -1.76
C ASP A 454 -13.40 -39.68 -3.18
N ARG A 455 -13.71 -38.81 -4.13
CA ARG A 455 -13.54 -39.04 -5.56
C ARG A 455 -12.54 -38.03 -6.08
N LEU A 456 -11.35 -38.52 -6.40
CA LEU A 456 -10.21 -37.69 -6.74
C LEU A 456 -9.92 -37.81 -8.24
N TYR A 457 -9.85 -36.66 -8.90
CA TYR A 457 -9.51 -36.51 -10.31
C TYR A 457 -8.33 -35.55 -10.42
N GLY A 458 -7.17 -36.03 -10.83
CA GLY A 458 -6.00 -35.19 -11.09
C GLY A 458 -6.24 -34.31 -12.30
N GLY A 459 -6.69 -34.93 -13.38
CA GLY A 459 -6.82 -34.30 -14.68
C GLY A 459 -5.58 -34.56 -15.53
N ALA A 460 -5.04 -33.49 -16.12
CA ALA A 460 -3.88 -33.60 -17.00
C ALA A 460 -2.63 -32.98 -16.37
N HIS A 461 -1.47 -33.57 -16.69
CA HIS A 461 -0.12 -33.32 -16.17
C HIS A 461 0.16 -34.08 -14.87
N ALA A 462 1.14 -33.64 -14.07
CA ALA A 462 1.71 -34.45 -13.00
C ALA A 462 1.02 -34.14 -11.67
N ASP A 463 0.08 -34.99 -11.28
CA ASP A 463 -0.74 -34.75 -10.11
C ASP A 463 -0.26 -35.50 -8.86
N ARG A 464 -0.53 -34.94 -7.68
CA ARG A 464 -0.18 -35.51 -6.39
C ARG A 464 -1.44 -35.73 -5.56
N PHE A 465 -1.80 -36.99 -5.39
CA PHE A 465 -2.89 -37.44 -4.52
C PHE A 465 -2.34 -37.74 -3.13
N VAL A 466 -2.83 -37.06 -2.11
CA VAL A 466 -2.21 -37.02 -0.79
C VAL A 466 -3.09 -37.67 0.25
N PHE A 467 -2.46 -38.47 1.11
CA PHE A 467 -3.10 -39.10 2.26
C PHE A 467 -2.25 -38.82 3.50
N LYS A 468 -2.86 -38.30 4.55
CA LYS A 468 -2.17 -37.82 5.76
C LYS A 468 -2.44 -38.69 6.97
N ALA A 469 -3.52 -39.46 6.99
CA ALA A 469 -3.85 -40.36 8.08
C ALA A 469 -4.52 -41.66 7.61
N LEU A 470 -4.31 -42.74 8.36
CA LEU A 470 -4.93 -44.04 8.06
C LEU A 470 -6.47 -43.97 8.08
N SER A 471 -7.02 -43.15 8.97
CA SER A 471 -8.48 -42.98 9.14
C SER A 471 -9.18 -42.39 7.92
N GLU A 472 -8.44 -41.74 7.03
CA GLU A 472 -8.97 -41.13 5.80
C GLU A 472 -9.30 -42.19 4.75
N SER A 473 -8.63 -43.34 4.79
CA SER A 473 -8.82 -44.42 3.82
C SER A 473 -8.70 -45.82 4.46
N ALA A 474 -9.44 -46.05 5.54
CA ALA A 474 -9.44 -47.33 6.27
C ALA A 474 -10.73 -48.14 6.08
N GLY A 475 -10.58 -49.46 5.90
CA GLY A 475 -11.71 -50.39 5.92
C GLY A 475 -12.67 -50.23 4.73
N ALA A 476 -13.92 -49.86 5.01
CA ALA A 476 -15.00 -49.76 4.01
C ALA A 476 -15.18 -48.34 3.44
N THR A 477 -14.55 -47.34 4.06
CA THR A 477 -14.52 -45.94 3.64
C THR A 477 -13.10 -45.67 3.13
N PHE A 478 -12.96 -45.58 1.81
CA PHE A 478 -11.68 -45.41 1.13
C PHE A 478 -11.85 -44.54 -0.10
N ASP A 479 -10.82 -43.78 -0.41
CA ASP A 479 -10.87 -42.84 -1.52
C ASP A 479 -10.56 -43.55 -2.83
N THR A 480 -11.15 -43.01 -3.89
CA THR A 480 -10.96 -43.48 -5.25
C THR A 480 -10.33 -42.40 -6.10
N ILE A 481 -9.20 -42.73 -6.72
CA ILE A 481 -8.56 -41.94 -7.76
C ILE A 481 -9.06 -42.47 -9.11
N PHE A 482 -9.63 -41.60 -9.93
CA PHE A 482 -10.35 -42.01 -11.15
C PHE A 482 -9.54 -41.92 -12.44
N ASP A 483 -8.42 -41.20 -12.44
CA ASP A 483 -7.67 -40.88 -13.66
C ASP A 483 -6.15 -40.98 -13.48
N PHE A 484 -5.69 -41.81 -12.53
CA PHE A 484 -4.27 -41.98 -12.25
C PHE A 484 -3.48 -42.43 -13.49
N LEU A 485 -2.62 -41.55 -14.00
CA LEU A 485 -1.93 -41.72 -15.27
C LEU A 485 -0.39 -41.65 -15.13
N PRO A 486 0.29 -42.80 -15.02
CA PRO A 486 1.75 -42.85 -14.87
C PRO A 486 2.56 -42.16 -15.97
N SER A 487 2.00 -42.03 -17.18
CA SER A 487 2.68 -41.34 -18.29
C SER A 487 2.74 -39.83 -18.10
N GLU A 488 1.85 -39.26 -17.29
CA GLU A 488 1.84 -37.84 -16.95
C GLU A 488 2.59 -37.56 -15.63
N GLN A 489 3.04 -38.63 -14.97
CA GLN A 489 3.88 -38.66 -13.76
C GLN A 489 3.15 -38.50 -12.44
N ASP A 490 1.85 -38.82 -12.41
CA ASP A 490 1.05 -38.86 -11.20
C ASP A 490 1.69 -39.64 -10.07
N ARG A 491 1.47 -39.13 -8.85
CA ARG A 491 2.03 -39.67 -7.61
C ARG A 491 0.97 -39.82 -6.54
N ILE A 492 1.10 -40.90 -5.77
CA ILE A 492 0.37 -41.11 -4.53
C ILE A 492 1.32 -40.81 -3.38
N ASP A 493 0.96 -39.86 -2.54
CA ASP A 493 1.77 -39.41 -1.43
C ASP A 493 1.24 -39.94 -0.10
N LEU A 494 2.06 -40.79 0.52
CA LEU A 494 1.81 -41.41 1.83
C LEU A 494 2.85 -40.97 2.86
N SER A 495 3.71 -40.00 2.53
CA SER A 495 4.88 -39.62 3.34
C SER A 495 4.52 -38.99 4.70
N ALA A 496 3.28 -38.54 4.84
CA ALA A 496 2.73 -38.01 6.10
C ALA A 496 2.23 -39.12 7.05
N ILE A 497 2.03 -40.35 6.57
CA ILE A 497 1.55 -41.47 7.38
C ILE A 497 2.75 -42.23 7.95
N ASP A 498 2.76 -42.39 9.27
CA ASP A 498 3.74 -43.24 9.93
C ASP A 498 3.46 -44.72 9.62
N ALA A 499 4.39 -45.33 8.87
CA ALA A 499 4.28 -46.72 8.45
C ALA A 499 4.51 -47.72 9.60
N GLY A 500 4.89 -47.30 10.81
CA GLY A 500 5.31 -48.20 11.89
C GLY A 500 4.73 -47.87 13.27
N THR A 501 3.45 -48.16 13.50
CA THR A 501 2.76 -47.83 14.76
C THR A 501 3.34 -48.48 16.03
N THR A 502 4.19 -49.50 15.88
CA THR A 502 4.85 -50.20 16.99
C THR A 502 6.24 -49.63 17.34
N SER A 503 6.73 -48.65 16.57
CA SER A 503 8.04 -48.05 16.68
C SER A 503 7.91 -46.53 16.83
N ALA A 504 8.87 -45.87 17.47
CA ALA A 504 8.83 -44.42 17.65
C ALA A 504 9.46 -43.71 16.43
N GLY A 505 8.79 -42.67 15.92
CA GLY A 505 9.25 -41.83 14.81
C GLY A 505 8.27 -41.83 13.64
N ASN A 506 8.63 -41.22 12.50
CA ASN A 506 7.86 -41.31 11.25
C ASN A 506 8.56 -42.30 10.31
N GLN A 507 8.09 -43.54 10.23
CA GLN A 507 8.69 -44.56 9.36
C GLN A 507 8.10 -44.48 7.94
N ALA A 508 8.96 -44.69 6.95
CA ALA A 508 8.54 -44.79 5.55
C ALA A 508 8.01 -46.20 5.22
N PHE A 509 7.07 -46.29 4.29
CA PHE A 509 6.56 -47.57 3.80
C PHE A 509 7.61 -48.33 2.97
N SER A 510 7.50 -49.66 3.01
CA SER A 510 8.23 -50.60 2.18
C SER A 510 7.33 -51.17 1.09
N PHE A 511 7.53 -50.75 -0.16
CA PHE A 511 6.75 -51.27 -1.30
C PHE A 511 7.17 -52.70 -1.66
N VAL A 512 6.25 -53.66 -1.46
CA VAL A 512 6.47 -55.11 -1.73
C VAL A 512 5.78 -55.60 -3.01
N GLY A 513 5.23 -54.70 -3.83
CA GLY A 513 4.57 -55.03 -5.08
C GLY A 513 3.26 -55.80 -4.88
N THR A 514 3.11 -56.96 -5.50
CA THR A 514 1.91 -57.82 -5.38
C THR A 514 2.01 -58.91 -4.31
N ALA A 515 3.15 -58.98 -3.60
CA ALA A 515 3.35 -59.97 -2.54
C ALA A 515 2.38 -59.78 -1.38
N ALA A 516 1.94 -60.88 -0.76
CA ALA A 516 1.16 -60.82 0.47
C ALA A 516 2.01 -60.29 1.63
N PHE A 517 1.35 -59.67 2.62
CA PHE A 517 2.00 -59.20 3.84
C PHE A 517 2.71 -60.34 4.57
N LYS A 518 3.97 -60.09 4.94
CA LYS A 518 4.82 -61.03 5.69
C LYS A 518 4.61 -60.89 7.20
N GLY A 519 3.92 -59.83 7.63
CA GLY A 519 3.73 -59.48 9.04
C GLY A 519 4.88 -58.61 9.55
N VAL A 520 5.35 -57.70 8.68
CA VAL A 520 6.31 -56.65 9.04
C VAL A 520 5.54 -55.34 8.94
N ALA A 521 5.59 -54.52 9.99
CA ALA A 521 4.96 -53.20 9.97
C ALA A 521 5.55 -52.34 8.84
N GLY A 522 4.68 -51.59 8.17
CA GLY A 522 5.02 -50.67 7.10
C GLY A 522 5.09 -51.30 5.72
N GLU A 523 4.54 -52.49 5.51
CA GLU A 523 4.46 -53.10 4.19
C GLU A 523 3.35 -52.43 3.35
N LEU A 524 3.70 -51.97 2.14
CA LEU A 524 2.79 -51.40 1.16
C LEU A 524 2.72 -52.31 -0.07
N ARG A 525 1.52 -52.69 -0.49
CA ARG A 525 1.29 -53.58 -1.62
C ARG A 525 0.15 -53.10 -2.50
N TYR A 526 -0.01 -53.72 -3.66
CA TYR A 526 -1.20 -53.54 -4.50
C TYR A 526 -1.75 -54.86 -5.04
N GLU A 527 -3.02 -54.82 -5.45
CA GLU A 527 -3.74 -55.86 -6.17
C GLU A 527 -4.36 -55.26 -7.42
N LYS A 528 -4.01 -55.81 -8.58
CA LYS A 528 -4.55 -55.40 -9.88
C LYS A 528 -5.66 -56.36 -10.30
N LEU A 529 -6.85 -55.83 -10.52
CA LEU A 529 -8.01 -56.53 -11.08
C LEU A 529 -8.17 -56.19 -12.57
N ALA A 530 -9.28 -56.61 -13.17
CA ALA A 530 -9.53 -56.45 -14.61
C ALA A 530 -9.75 -54.98 -15.01
N SER A 531 -10.44 -54.22 -14.16
CA SER A 531 -10.76 -52.79 -14.35
C SER A 531 -10.16 -51.90 -13.27
N ASP A 532 -9.70 -52.47 -12.15
CA ASP A 532 -9.43 -51.71 -10.93
C ASP A 532 -8.04 -52.05 -10.38
N THR A 533 -7.48 -51.15 -9.59
CA THR A 533 -6.28 -51.41 -8.77
C THR A 533 -6.53 -50.99 -7.34
N TYR A 534 -6.23 -51.87 -6.39
CA TYR A 534 -6.33 -51.58 -4.96
C TYR A 534 -4.96 -51.55 -4.32
N ILE A 535 -4.66 -50.51 -3.56
CA ILE A 535 -3.43 -50.35 -2.79
C ILE A 535 -3.76 -50.60 -1.33
N TYR A 536 -2.91 -51.35 -0.64
CA TYR A 536 -3.10 -51.72 0.75
C TYR A 536 -1.82 -51.49 1.55
N ALA A 537 -1.94 -50.99 2.77
CA ALA A 537 -0.83 -50.87 3.70
C ALA A 537 -1.12 -51.55 5.04
N ASP A 538 -0.13 -52.21 5.61
CA ASP A 538 -0.14 -52.82 6.96
C ASP A 538 0.89 -52.07 7.81
N VAL A 539 0.45 -51.28 8.78
CA VAL A 539 1.31 -50.43 9.62
C VAL A 539 1.60 -51.03 11.00
N ASN A 540 0.96 -52.15 11.34
CA ASN A 540 1.04 -52.75 12.66
C ASN A 540 1.65 -54.18 12.65
N GLY A 541 1.79 -54.77 11.46
CA GLY A 541 2.41 -56.08 11.20
C GLY A 541 1.48 -57.28 11.43
N ASP A 542 0.17 -57.09 11.58
CA ASP A 542 -0.80 -58.16 11.82
C ASP A 542 -1.28 -58.88 10.55
N LYS A 543 -0.83 -58.42 9.37
CA LYS A 543 -1.19 -58.92 8.02
C LYS A 543 -2.61 -58.53 7.58
N VAL A 544 -3.24 -57.59 8.26
CA VAL A 544 -4.49 -56.95 7.87
C VAL A 544 -4.16 -55.57 7.31
N ALA A 545 -4.90 -55.16 6.28
CA ALA A 545 -4.71 -53.82 5.73
C ALA A 545 -5.32 -52.78 6.68
N ASP A 546 -4.51 -51.81 7.10
CA ASP A 546 -4.90 -50.63 7.86
C ASP A 546 -5.29 -49.46 6.95
N LEU A 547 -4.73 -49.42 5.73
CA LEU A 547 -5.04 -48.45 4.67
C LEU A 547 -5.49 -49.19 3.42
N LYS A 548 -6.47 -48.64 2.71
CA LYS A 548 -6.94 -49.07 1.40
C LYS A 548 -7.17 -47.86 0.51
N ILE A 549 -6.59 -47.84 -0.68
CA ILE A 549 -6.83 -46.82 -1.71
C ILE A 549 -7.27 -47.53 -3.00
N HIS A 550 -8.22 -46.94 -3.73
CA HIS A 550 -8.73 -47.47 -4.98
C HIS A 550 -8.31 -46.61 -6.17
N LEU A 551 -7.86 -47.25 -7.24
CA LEU A 551 -7.71 -46.64 -8.56
C LEU A 551 -8.75 -47.27 -9.49
N ASP A 552 -9.58 -46.44 -10.14
CA ASP A 552 -10.63 -46.86 -11.10
C ASP A 552 -10.04 -47.33 -12.46
N ASP A 553 -8.80 -47.82 -12.44
CA ASP A 553 -8.08 -48.30 -13.61
C ASP A 553 -7.17 -49.47 -13.26
N ALA A 554 -6.97 -50.35 -14.24
CA ALA A 554 -6.10 -51.51 -14.12
C ALA A 554 -4.62 -51.12 -14.35
N VAL A 555 -3.99 -50.49 -13.35
CA VAL A 555 -2.62 -49.98 -13.39
C VAL A 555 -1.63 -50.98 -12.78
N THR A 556 -0.47 -51.14 -13.42
CA THR A 556 0.66 -51.89 -12.84
C THR A 556 1.55 -50.91 -12.07
N LEU A 557 1.52 -50.96 -10.74
CA LEU A 557 2.23 -50.00 -9.90
C LEU A 557 3.69 -50.38 -9.65
N THR A 558 4.57 -49.38 -9.62
CA THR A 558 5.97 -49.49 -9.20
C THR A 558 6.24 -48.56 -8.00
N LYS A 559 7.37 -48.74 -7.33
CA LYS A 559 7.74 -47.91 -6.16
C LYS A 559 7.78 -46.41 -6.50
N ASP A 560 8.18 -46.07 -7.72
CA ASP A 560 8.43 -44.67 -8.10
C ASP A 560 7.15 -43.83 -8.21
N TYR A 561 5.97 -44.47 -8.24
CA TYR A 561 4.67 -43.80 -8.20
C TYR A 561 4.24 -43.35 -6.81
N PHE A 562 5.05 -43.65 -5.80
CA PHE A 562 4.76 -43.29 -4.42
C PHE A 562 5.79 -42.31 -3.87
N LEU A 563 5.31 -41.38 -3.04
CA LEU A 563 6.14 -40.65 -2.08
C LEU A 563 5.92 -41.31 -0.71
N LEU A 564 6.98 -41.92 -0.15
CA LEU A 564 6.92 -42.82 1.01
C LEU A 564 7.79 -42.34 2.17
#